data_AF-A0A9D2UWX3-F1
#
_entry.id   AF-A0A9D2UWX3-F1
#
_cell.length_a   1.000
_cell.length_b   1.000
_cell.length_c   1.000
_cell.angle_alpha   90.00
_cell.angle_beta   90.00
_cell.angle_gamma   90.00
#
_symmetry.space_group_name_H-M   'P 1'
#
loop_
_entity.id
_entity.type
_entity.pdbx_description
1 polymer ?
#
loop_
_entity_poly.entity_id
_entity_poly.type
_entity_poly.pdbx_seq_one_letter_code
_entity_poly.pdbx_strand_id
1 'polypeptide(L)' 'MLTSKEQSILAALEPRAKAEGIEVVTIEVVGSRKAPTIRVYLDKPEGIAFDDITAAQVWVNELMDEL' A
#
# COMPACT_ATOMS: atom_id res chain seq x y z
N MET A 1 -8.12 -13.50 -5.31
CA MET A 1 -9.24 -12.54 -5.16
C MET A 1 -9.02 -11.82 -3.85
N LEU A 2 -8.94 -10.48 -3.88
CA LEU A 2 -8.75 -9.67 -2.68
C LEU A 2 -9.98 -9.79 -1.77
N THR A 3 -9.76 -9.86 -0.47
CA THR A 3 -10.81 -9.74 0.55
C THR A 3 -11.41 -8.34 0.54
N SER A 4 -12.60 -8.15 1.12
CA SER A 4 -13.22 -6.81 1.21
C SER A 4 -12.34 -5.79 1.93
N LYS A 5 -11.55 -6.23 2.93
CA LYS A 5 -10.61 -5.36 3.63
C LYS A 5 -9.45 -4.95 2.73
N GLU A 6 -8.85 -5.89 2.00
CA GLU A 6 -7.77 -5.59 1.05
C GLU A 6 -8.23 -4.68 -0.08
N GLN A 7 -9.44 -4.89 -0.60
CA GLN A 7 -10.03 -4.00 -1.63
C GLN A 7 -10.23 -2.58 -1.09
N SER A 8 -10.70 -2.43 0.15
CA SER A 8 -10.87 -1.12 0.77
C SER A 8 -9.54 -0.38 0.96
N ILE A 9 -8.50 -1.09 1.40
CA ILE A 9 -7.17 -0.50 1.59
C ILE A 9 -6.56 -0.13 0.22
N LEU A 10 -6.74 -0.98 -0.79
CA LEU A 10 -6.25 -0.72 -2.15
C LEU A 10 -6.87 0.55 -2.73
N ALA A 11 -8.20 0.66 -2.65
CA ALA A 11 -8.92 1.84 -3.12
C ALA A 11 -8.51 3.12 -2.38
N ALA A 12 -8.11 3.02 -1.11
CA ALA A 12 -7.63 4.17 -0.33
C ALA A 12 -6.20 4.59 -0.73
N LEU A 13 -5.32 3.64 -1.04
CA LEU A 13 -3.91 3.92 -1.39
C LEU A 13 -3.73 4.33 -2.86
N GLU A 14 -4.54 3.81 -3.78
CA GLU A 14 -4.45 4.06 -5.22
C GLU A 14 -4.34 5.56 -5.61
N PRO A 15 -5.17 6.47 -5.07
CA PRO A 15 -5.10 7.89 -5.44
C PRO A 15 -3.77 8.53 -5.05
N ARG A 16 -3.25 8.20 -3.86
CA ARG A 16 -1.99 8.75 -3.35
C ARG A 16 -0.80 8.17 -4.12
N ALA A 17 -0.79 6.87 -4.37
CA ALA A 17 0.25 6.21 -5.14
C ALA A 17 0.35 6.79 -6.56
N LYS A 18 -0.78 6.99 -7.23
CA LYS A 18 -0.82 7.61 -8.56
C LYS A 18 -0.25 9.03 -8.56
N ALA A 19 -0.49 9.82 -7.50
CA ALA A 19 0.08 11.16 -7.36
C ALA A 19 1.61 11.16 -7.19
N GLU A 20 2.16 10.09 -6.59
CA GLU A 20 3.60 9.85 -6.42
C GLU A 20 4.24 9.12 -7.63
N GLY A 21 3.45 8.86 -8.68
CA GLY A 21 3.89 8.12 -9.86
C GLY A 21 4.18 6.64 -9.58
N ILE A 22 3.58 6.07 -8.52
CA ILE A 22 3.71 4.66 -8.12
C ILE A 22 2.41 3.92 -8.46
N GLU A 23 2.52 2.67 -8.90
CA GLU A 23 1.41 1.73 -8.98
C GLU A 23 1.36 0.85 -7.73
N VAL A 24 0.19 0.73 -7.09
CA VAL A 24 -0.06 -0.31 -6.09
C VAL A 24 -0.60 -1.54 -6.81
N VAL A 25 0.26 -2.54 -7.00
CA VAL A 25 -0.07 -3.75 -7.76
C VAL A 25 -1.10 -4.62 -7.02
N THR A 26 -0.92 -4.78 -5.71
CA THR A 26 -1.81 -5.59 -4.86
C THR A 26 -1.54 -5.34 -3.38
N ILE A 27 -2.45 -5.80 -2.53
CA ILE A 27 -2.34 -5.76 -1.07
C ILE A 27 -2.64 -7.12 -0.48
N GLU A 28 -1.86 -7.52 0.52
CA GLU A 28 -2.14 -8.69 1.34
C GLU A 28 -2.23 -8.30 2.81
N VAL A 29 -3.27 -8.78 3.51
CA VAL A 29 -3.37 -8.68 4.96
C VAL A 29 -3.11 -10.07 5.56
N VAL A 30 -1.93 -10.24 6.16
CA VAL A 30 -1.49 -11.51 6.74
C VAL A 30 -1.30 -11.42 8.26
N GLY A 31 -1.16 -12.55 8.93
CA GLY A 31 -0.89 -12.60 10.37
C GLY A 31 -2.14 -12.63 11.24
N SER A 32 -1.98 -12.27 12.52
CA SER A 32 -3.03 -12.45 13.53
C SER A 32 -4.06 -11.33 13.51
N ARG A 33 -5.30 -11.62 13.94
CA ARG A 33 -6.36 -10.61 14.06
C ARG A 33 -5.99 -9.42 14.96
N LYS A 34 -5.13 -9.62 15.96
CA LYS A 34 -4.74 -8.58 16.93
C LYS A 34 -3.64 -7.64 16.40
N ALA A 35 -2.75 -8.17 15.56
CA ALA A 35 -1.64 -7.42 14.95
C ALA A 35 -1.39 -8.00 13.54
N PRO A 36 -2.20 -7.59 12.55
CA PRO A 36 -2.00 -8.01 11.18
C PRO A 36 -0.80 -7.26 10.56
N THR A 37 -0.14 -7.91 9.61
CA THR A 37 0.86 -7.30 8.75
C THR A 37 0.21 -7.02 7.40
N ILE A 38 0.32 -5.77 6.94
CA ILE A 38 -0.17 -5.36 5.62
C ILE A 38 1.04 -5.32 4.69
N ARG A 39 0.98 -6.06 3.59
CA ARG A 39 1.99 -6.01 2.53
C ARG A 39 1.41 -5.22 1.37
N VAL A 40 2.11 -4.17 0.98
CA VAL A 40 1.76 -3.34 -0.16
C VAL A 40 2.79 -3.60 -1.24
N TYR A 41 2.34 -4.04 -2.40
CA TYR A 41 3.19 -4.34 -3.55
C TYR A 41 3.20 -3.13 -4.46
N LEU A 42 4.38 -2.57 -4.69
CA LEU A 42 4.56 -1.34 -5.45
C LEU A 42 5.32 -1.63 -6.74
N ASP A 43 4.96 -0.93 -7.81
CA ASP A 43 5.67 -0.95 -9.08
C ASP A 43 5.81 0.46 -9.68
N LYS A 44 6.84 0.63 -10.50
CA LYS A 44 7.09 1.82 -11.32
C LYS A 44 7.68 1.39 -12.66
N PRO A 45 7.34 2.03 -13.79
CA PRO A 45 7.87 1.68 -15.10
C PRO A 45 9.41 1.64 -15.17
N GLU A 46 10.08 2.55 -14.46
CA GLU A 46 11.53 2.67 -14.36
C GLU A 46 12.16 1.76 -13.29
N GLY A 47 11.35 1.02 -12.54
CA GLY A 47 11.74 0.27 -11.36
C GLY A 47 11.65 1.07 -10.07
N ILE A 48 11.54 0.37 -8.95
CA ILE A 48 11.43 0.95 -7.61
C ILE A 48 12.83 1.17 -7.02
N ALA A 49 13.14 2.42 -6.62
CA ALA A 49 14.33 2.74 -5.85
C ALA A 49 14.06 2.69 -4.34
N PHE A 50 15.12 2.68 -3.53
CA PHE A 50 14.99 2.69 -2.07
C PHE A 50 14.26 3.93 -1.55
N ASP A 51 14.51 5.10 -2.16
CA ASP A 51 13.85 6.34 -1.79
C ASP A 51 12.34 6.29 -2.04
N ASP A 52 11.89 5.62 -3.11
CA ASP A 52 10.46 5.41 -3.36
C ASP A 52 9.81 4.59 -2.25
N ILE A 53 10.48 3.54 -1.77
CA ILE A 53 9.97 2.69 -0.69
C ILE A 53 9.88 3.49 0.61
N THR A 54 10.90 4.29 0.92
CA THR A 54 10.90 5.10 2.16
C THR A 54 9.85 6.20 2.12
N ALA A 55 9.68 6.88 0.99
CA ALA A 55 8.61 7.85 0.80
C ALA A 55 7.22 7.17 0.88
N ALA A 56 7.09 5.97 0.29
CA ALA A 56 5.87 5.18 0.35
C ALA A 56 5.43 4.88 1.79
N GLN A 57 6.38 4.47 2.62
CA GLN A 57 6.09 4.10 4.00
C GLN A 57 5.46 5.24 4.81
N VAL A 58 5.81 6.50 4.53
CA VAL A 58 5.25 7.65 5.25
C VAL A 58 3.76 7.77 5.00
N TRP A 59 3.35 7.88 3.74
CA TRP A 59 1.93 8.08 3.42
C TRP A 59 1.10 6.80 3.55
N VAL A 60 1.70 5.61 3.43
CA VAL A 60 1.02 4.35 3.77
C VAL A 60 0.64 4.38 5.25
N ASN A 61 1.55 4.76 6.15
CA ASN A 61 1.24 4.82 7.58
C ASN A 61 0.17 5.87 7.89
N GLU A 62 0.27 7.07 7.30
CA GLU A 62 -0.74 8.13 7.47
C GLU A 62 -2.14 7.64 7.07
N LEU A 63 -2.28 7.01 5.90
CA LEU A 63 -3.56 6.47 5.45
C LEU A 63 -4.06 5.30 6.30
N MET A 64 -3.14 4.50 6.86
CA MET A 64 -3.52 3.39 7.73
C MET A 64 -3.97 3.86 9.12
N ASP A 65 -3.47 4.98 9.62
CA ASP A 65 -3.92 5.56 10.89
C ASP A 65 -5.33 6.18 10.79
N GLU A 66 -5.77 6.54 9.57
CA GLU A 66 -7.10 7.10 9.29
C GLU A 66 -8.20 6.04 9.07
N LEU A 67 -7.84 4.77 8.86
CA LEU A 67 -8.72 3.63 8.54
C LEU A 67 -9.13 2.78 9.76
#